data_AF-A0A0A1TLK6-F1
#
_entry.id   AF-A0A0A1TLK6-F1
#
_cell.length_a   1.000
_cell.length_b   1.000
_cell.length_c   1.000
_cell.angle_alpha   90.00
_cell.angle_beta   90.00
_cell.angle_gamma   90.00
#
_symmetry.space_group_name_H-M   'P 1'
#
loop_
_entity.id
_entity.type
_entity.pdbx_description
1 polymer ?
#
loop_
_entity_poly.entity_id
_entity_poly.type
_entity_poly.pdbx_seq_one_letter_code
_entity_poly.pdbx_strand_id
1 'polypeptide(L)'
;MTAVARVGRFVAVKPGPLLWTKLITGLWLVTIEATNVGLFAISAAFRTEYSVAAACLSTITALCILAMLYVEHKHSIQPSTLISIYLSITVLFDIAKARSYFNRPGLESMAGTTLAILVLKSIVIYLEEKSKRESITNSTSHDELGKEDESGFWNRAVVWWVNSTFRLGFKTIITVEDLPELDAQLRSNSLLKRFQGYWNQNNK
;
A
#
# COMPACT_ATOMS: atom_id res chain seq x y z
N MET A 1 -39.13 16.66 5.17
CA MET A 1 -38.67 17.59 4.12
C MET A 1 -37.69 18.54 4.80
N THR A 2 -36.40 18.64 4.51
CA THR A 2 -35.58 18.27 3.34
C THR A 2 -34.12 18.21 3.85
N ALA A 3 -33.48 17.04 3.78
CA ALA A 3 -32.06 16.87 4.07
C ALA A 3 -31.28 17.13 2.76
N VAL A 4 -30.69 18.32 2.65
CA VAL A 4 -29.89 18.70 1.48
C VAL A 4 -28.47 18.15 1.64
N ALA A 5 -28.16 17.21 0.74
CA ALA A 5 -26.88 16.74 0.25
C ALA A 5 -25.64 17.48 0.80
N ARG A 6 -24.86 16.77 1.62
CA ARG A 6 -23.45 17.10 1.85
C ARG A 6 -22.66 16.62 0.64
N VAL A 7 -22.66 17.43 -0.41
CA VAL A 7 -21.84 17.23 -1.62
C VAL A 7 -20.38 17.12 -1.17
N GLY A 8 -19.76 15.98 -1.48
CA GLY A 8 -18.36 15.71 -1.23
C GLY A 8 -17.51 16.81 -1.86
N ARG A 9 -16.92 17.65 -1.01
CA ARG A 9 -15.85 18.55 -1.43
C ARG A 9 -14.67 17.67 -1.83
N PHE A 10 -14.49 17.48 -3.13
CA PHE A 10 -13.23 17.02 -3.69
C PHE A 10 -12.19 18.09 -3.35
N VAL A 11 -11.48 17.88 -2.25
CA VAL A 11 -10.30 18.68 -1.92
C VAL A 11 -9.29 18.41 -3.02
N ALA A 12 -9.13 19.36 -3.93
CA ALA A 12 -8.12 19.31 -4.97
C ALA A 12 -6.74 19.34 -4.30
N VAL A 13 -6.15 18.17 -4.13
CA VAL A 13 -4.78 18.01 -3.62
C VAL A 13 -3.85 18.66 -4.64
N LYS A 14 -3.06 19.65 -4.20
CA LYS A 14 -2.03 20.27 -5.04
C LYS A 14 -1.13 19.15 -5.60
N PRO A 15 -0.72 19.18 -6.88
CA PRO A 15 0.19 18.19 -7.43
C PRO A 15 1.55 18.31 -6.72
N GLY A 16 1.72 17.51 -5.66
CA GLY A 16 2.98 17.44 -4.92
C GLY A 16 4.06 16.71 -5.73
N PRO A 17 5.35 16.95 -5.42
CA PRO A 17 6.46 16.24 -6.06
C PRO A 17 6.37 14.71 -5.90
N LEU A 18 5.68 14.24 -4.86
CA LEU A 18 5.44 12.82 -4.60
C LEU A 18 4.73 12.11 -5.77
N LEU A 19 3.82 12.79 -6.45
CA LEU A 19 3.06 12.23 -7.58
C LEU A 19 3.94 11.96 -8.79
N TRP A 20 4.86 12.88 -9.09
CA TRP A 20 5.84 12.69 -10.16
C TRP A 20 6.75 11.50 -9.85
N THR A 21 7.18 11.34 -8.61
CA THR A 21 8.00 10.17 -8.23
C THR A 21 7.25 8.85 -8.37
N LYS A 22 5.95 8.81 -8.03
CA LYS A 22 5.11 7.62 -8.24
C LYS A 22 4.98 7.26 -9.73
N LEU A 23 4.67 8.24 -10.58
CA LEU A 23 4.53 8.03 -12.03
C LEU A 23 5.84 7.63 -12.70
N ILE A 24 6.96 8.26 -12.32
CA ILE A 24 8.29 7.89 -12.81
C ILE A 24 8.58 6.44 -12.41
N THR A 25 8.39 6.08 -11.14
CA THR A 25 8.66 4.70 -10.67
C THR A 25 7.79 3.67 -11.41
N GLY A 26 6.50 3.97 -11.63
CA GLY A 26 5.61 3.13 -12.43
C GLY A 26 6.07 2.99 -13.89
N LEU A 27 6.53 4.07 -14.52
CA LEU A 27 7.06 4.03 -15.89
C LEU A 27 8.32 3.16 -15.98
N TRP A 28 9.24 3.29 -15.02
CA TRP A 28 10.43 2.44 -14.93
C TRP A 28 10.07 0.96 -14.74
N LEU A 29 8.98 0.65 -14.02
CA LEU A 29 8.50 -0.73 -13.86
C LEU A 29 8.08 -1.32 -15.21
N VAL A 30 7.32 -0.55 -15.99
CA VAL A 30 6.82 -0.97 -17.32
C VAL A 30 7.99 -1.21 -18.29
N THR A 31 9.00 -0.34 -18.30
CA THR A 31 10.14 -0.50 -19.21
C THR A 31 10.98 -1.72 -18.86
N ILE A 32 11.19 -2.01 -17.57
CA ILE A 32 11.93 -3.20 -17.13
C ILE A 32 11.15 -4.49 -17.46
N GLU A 33 9.84 -4.55 -17.19
CA GLU A 33 9.01 -5.72 -17.51
C GLU A 33 8.93 -5.95 -19.03
N ALA A 34 8.84 -4.88 -19.83
CA ALA A 34 8.88 -4.98 -21.30
C ALA A 34 10.24 -5.48 -21.81
N THR A 35 11.34 -5.06 -21.18
CA THR A 35 12.68 -5.57 -21.49
C THR A 35 12.78 -7.05 -21.16
N ASN A 36 12.17 -7.48 -20.06
CA ASN A 36 12.16 -8.88 -19.63
C ASN A 36 11.46 -9.79 -20.66
N VAL A 37 10.34 -9.34 -21.23
CA VAL A 37 9.67 -10.04 -22.36
C VAL A 37 10.62 -10.23 -23.53
N GLY A 38 11.35 -9.18 -23.92
CA GLY A 38 12.36 -9.26 -24.99
C GLY A 38 13.47 -10.27 -24.66
N LEU A 39 13.95 -10.27 -23.42
CA LEU A 39 14.97 -11.20 -22.96
C LEU A 39 14.51 -12.67 -23.06
N PHE A 40 13.27 -12.95 -22.60
CA PHE A 40 12.67 -14.28 -22.70
C PHE A 40 12.38 -14.72 -24.14
N ALA A 41 12.05 -13.78 -25.03
CA ALA A 41 11.81 -14.06 -26.45
C ALA A 41 13.09 -14.44 -27.20
N ILE A 42 14.23 -13.86 -26.82
CA ILE A 42 15.53 -14.08 -27.47
C ILE A 42 16.26 -15.28 -26.87
N SER A 43 16.06 -15.58 -25.59
CA SER A 43 16.74 -16.69 -24.91
C SER A 43 16.21 -18.07 -25.35
N ALA A 44 16.94 -18.74 -26.24
CA ALA A 44 16.58 -20.09 -26.73
C ALA A 44 16.49 -21.14 -25.59
N ALA A 45 17.20 -20.93 -24.48
CA ALA A 45 17.18 -21.81 -23.31
C ALA A 45 15.84 -21.83 -22.54
N PHE A 46 14.99 -20.79 -22.71
CA PHE A 46 13.75 -20.61 -21.94
C PHE A 46 12.55 -20.23 -22.82
N ARG A 47 12.62 -20.49 -24.13
CA ARG A 47 11.49 -20.31 -25.06
C ARG A 47 10.44 -21.40 -24.84
N THR A 48 9.83 -21.40 -23.67
CA THR A 48 8.66 -22.21 -23.34
C THR A 48 7.43 -21.30 -23.43
N GLU A 49 6.34 -21.78 -24.02
CA GLU A 49 5.10 -21.00 -24.20
C GLU A 49 4.61 -20.38 -22.88
N TYR A 50 4.80 -21.10 -21.77
CA TYR A 50 4.45 -20.64 -20.43
C TYR A 50 5.27 -19.44 -19.95
N SER A 51 6.56 -19.36 -20.29
CA SER A 51 7.44 -18.27 -19.83
C SER A 51 7.12 -16.96 -20.57
N VAL A 52 6.81 -17.05 -21.87
CA VAL A 52 6.41 -15.90 -22.69
C VAL A 52 5.04 -15.39 -22.24
N ALA A 53 4.08 -16.29 -22.01
CA ALA A 53 2.76 -15.90 -21.50
C ALA A 53 2.84 -15.21 -20.13
N ALA A 54 3.66 -15.72 -19.21
CA ALA A 54 3.88 -15.11 -17.91
C ALA A 54 4.52 -13.72 -18.00
N ALA A 55 5.49 -13.54 -18.91
CA ALA A 55 6.13 -12.25 -19.14
C ALA A 55 5.14 -11.22 -19.71
N CYS A 56 4.29 -11.62 -20.67
CA CYS A 56 3.22 -10.77 -21.19
C CYS A 56 2.18 -10.39 -20.11
N LEU A 57 1.83 -11.32 -19.23
CA LEU A 57 0.91 -11.00 -18.12
C LEU A 57 1.53 -10.02 -17.13
N SER A 58 2.86 -10.10 -16.93
CA SER A 58 3.61 -9.19 -16.07
C SER A 58 3.67 -7.78 -16.66
N THR A 59 3.80 -7.62 -17.99
CA THR A 59 3.73 -6.30 -18.64
C THR A 59 2.32 -5.70 -18.58
N ILE A 60 1.28 -6.50 -18.80
CA ILE A 60 -0.11 -6.06 -18.63
C ILE A 60 -0.33 -5.58 -17.20
N THR A 61 0.16 -6.34 -16.22
CA THR A 61 0.10 -5.97 -14.81
C THR A 61 0.80 -4.63 -14.55
N ALA A 62 2.01 -4.43 -15.08
CA ALA A 62 2.76 -3.18 -14.96
C ALA A 62 1.97 -1.99 -15.52
N LEU A 63 1.31 -2.17 -16.67
CA LEU A 63 0.43 -1.15 -17.26
C LEU A 63 -0.80 -0.88 -16.38
N CYS A 64 -1.42 -1.92 -15.81
CA CYS A 64 -2.52 -1.75 -14.87
C CYS A 64 -2.10 -0.99 -13.61
N ILE A 65 -0.90 -1.26 -13.07
CA ILE A 65 -0.34 -0.52 -11.94
C ILE A 65 -0.16 0.96 -12.30
N LEU A 66 0.44 1.24 -13.47
CA LEU A 66 0.61 2.62 -13.94
C LEU A 66 -0.73 3.34 -14.13
N ALA A 67 -1.73 2.65 -14.70
CA ALA A 67 -3.07 3.19 -14.85
C ALA A 67 -3.73 3.46 -13.50
N MET A 68 -3.60 2.56 -12.51
CA MET A 68 -4.11 2.79 -11.16
C MET A 68 -3.41 3.97 -10.48
N LEU A 69 -2.09 4.10 -10.60
CA LEU A 69 -1.34 5.26 -10.09
C LEU A 69 -1.84 6.59 -10.71
N TYR A 70 -2.17 6.56 -12.01
CA TYR A 70 -2.73 7.71 -12.71
C TYR A 70 -4.18 8.03 -12.32
N VAL A 71 -5.02 7.00 -12.15
CA VAL A 71 -6.40 7.16 -11.68
C VAL A 71 -6.42 7.68 -10.25
N GLU A 72 -5.54 7.17 -9.38
CA GLU A 72 -5.36 7.66 -8.03
C GLU A 72 -5.00 9.16 -8.02
N HIS A 73 -4.06 9.56 -8.90
CA HIS A 73 -3.70 10.97 -9.06
C HIS A 73 -4.90 11.86 -9.44
N LYS A 74 -5.79 11.39 -10.32
CA LYS A 74 -6.91 12.19 -10.84
C LYS A 74 -8.14 12.17 -9.93
N HIS A 75 -8.39 11.08 -9.21
CA HIS A 75 -9.70 10.81 -8.60
C HIS A 75 -9.69 10.60 -7.08
N SER A 76 -8.56 10.37 -6.40
CA SER A 76 -8.60 9.94 -5.00
C SER A 76 -7.54 10.59 -4.10
N ILE A 77 -8.03 11.13 -2.97
CA ILE A 77 -7.24 11.53 -1.79
C ILE A 77 -6.73 10.29 -1.02
N GLN A 78 -7.17 9.07 -1.40
CA GLN A 78 -6.88 7.85 -0.66
C GLN A 78 -6.17 6.81 -1.54
N PRO A 79 -4.98 6.34 -1.13
CA PRO A 79 -4.21 5.35 -1.88
C PRO A 79 -4.88 3.99 -1.89
N SER A 80 -4.78 3.30 -3.03
CA SER A 80 -5.52 2.05 -3.27
C SER A 80 -5.00 0.91 -2.39
N THR A 81 -5.75 0.52 -1.36
CA THR A 81 -5.41 -0.64 -0.52
C THR A 81 -5.21 -1.91 -1.35
N LEU A 82 -5.91 -2.02 -2.48
CA LEU A 82 -5.80 -3.12 -3.43
C LEU A 82 -4.40 -3.16 -4.08
N ILE A 83 -3.86 -2.02 -4.53
CA ILE A 83 -2.51 -1.98 -5.14
C ILE A 83 -1.45 -2.43 -4.14
N SER A 84 -1.60 -2.01 -2.88
CA SER A 84 -0.68 -2.37 -1.81
C SER A 84 -0.69 -3.89 -1.58
N ILE A 85 -1.86 -4.49 -1.35
CA ILE A 85 -2.00 -5.95 -1.15
C ILE A 85 -1.45 -6.73 -2.35
N TYR A 86 -1.82 -6.32 -3.56
CA TYR A 86 -1.37 -6.98 -4.78
C TYR A 86 0.16 -6.97 -4.92
N LEU A 87 0.77 -5.80 -4.74
CA LEU A 87 2.22 -5.66 -4.80
C LEU A 87 2.90 -6.46 -3.69
N SER A 88 2.33 -6.52 -2.48
CA SER A 88 2.86 -7.32 -1.38
C SER A 88 2.96 -8.81 -1.72
N ILE A 89 1.87 -9.37 -2.25
CA ILE A 89 1.82 -10.78 -2.65
C ILE A 89 2.82 -11.03 -3.79
N THR A 90 2.88 -10.10 -4.75
CA THR A 90 3.79 -10.21 -5.90
C THR A 90 5.26 -10.14 -5.46
N VAL A 91 5.62 -9.23 -4.55
CA VAL A 91 6.96 -9.09 -3.97
C VAL A 91 7.39 -10.37 -3.26
N LEU A 92 6.52 -10.99 -2.47
CA LEU A 92 6.80 -12.28 -1.83
C LEU A 92 7.14 -13.37 -2.86
N PHE A 93 6.38 -13.41 -3.96
CA PHE A 93 6.61 -14.36 -5.04
C PHE A 93 7.91 -14.07 -5.81
N ASP A 94 8.22 -12.80 -6.03
CA ASP A 94 9.46 -12.38 -6.71
C ASP A 94 10.70 -12.66 -5.85
N ILE A 95 10.62 -12.59 -4.52
CA ILE A 95 11.70 -13.04 -3.62
C ILE A 95 11.97 -14.55 -3.81
N ALA A 96 10.91 -15.36 -3.86
CA ALA A 96 11.04 -16.79 -4.10
C ALA A 96 11.66 -17.09 -5.47
N LYS A 97 11.24 -16.37 -6.52
CA LYS A 97 11.84 -16.46 -7.87
C LYS A 97 13.30 -16.04 -7.87
N ALA A 98 13.64 -14.91 -7.25
CA ALA A 98 15.03 -14.43 -7.16
C ALA A 98 15.92 -15.47 -6.47
N ARG A 99 15.49 -16.00 -5.32
CA ARG A 99 16.18 -17.10 -4.61
C ARG A 99 16.39 -18.33 -5.49
N SER A 100 15.35 -18.71 -6.26
CA SER A 100 15.42 -19.85 -7.18
C SER A 100 16.43 -19.61 -8.29
N TYR A 101 16.46 -18.41 -8.89
CA TYR A 101 17.40 -18.06 -9.95
C TYR A 101 18.85 -17.97 -9.45
N PHE A 102 19.09 -17.44 -8.25
CA PHE A 102 20.43 -17.43 -7.65
C PHE A 102 20.98 -18.83 -7.39
N ASN A 103 20.12 -19.83 -7.19
CA ASN A 103 20.54 -21.21 -6.96
C ASN A 103 20.87 -21.96 -8.27
N ARG A 104 20.64 -21.34 -9.44
CA ARG A 104 20.87 -21.98 -10.74
C ARG A 104 22.04 -21.32 -11.48
N PRO A 105 23.18 -22.01 -11.67
CA PRO A 105 24.30 -21.46 -12.44
C PRO A 105 23.89 -21.23 -13.90
N GLY A 106 24.26 -20.06 -14.46
CA GLY A 106 23.93 -19.64 -15.82
C GLY A 106 22.72 -18.69 -15.96
N LEU A 107 22.06 -18.31 -14.86
CA LEU A 107 20.88 -17.42 -14.86
C LEU A 107 21.12 -16.05 -14.22
N GLU A 108 22.38 -15.62 -14.12
CA GLU A 108 22.75 -14.38 -13.43
C GLU A 108 22.04 -13.13 -13.99
N SER A 109 21.89 -13.05 -15.32
CA SER A 109 21.17 -11.94 -15.97
C SER A 109 19.69 -11.88 -15.56
N MET A 110 19.02 -13.03 -15.46
CA MET A 110 17.62 -13.12 -15.04
C MET A 110 17.43 -12.92 -13.54
N ALA A 111 18.39 -13.38 -12.73
CA ALA A 111 18.43 -13.08 -11.31
C ALA A 111 18.54 -11.56 -11.09
N GLY A 112 19.40 -10.89 -11.86
CA GLY A 112 19.55 -9.44 -11.85
C GLY A 112 18.27 -8.68 -12.23
N THR A 113 17.61 -9.05 -13.33
CA THR A 113 16.35 -8.39 -13.74
C THR A 113 15.23 -8.62 -12.73
N THR A 114 15.09 -9.85 -12.22
CA THR A 114 14.08 -10.18 -11.19
C THR A 114 14.32 -9.40 -9.90
N LEU A 115 15.58 -9.25 -9.50
CA LEU A 115 15.95 -8.46 -8.32
C LEU A 115 15.67 -6.96 -8.54
N ALA A 116 15.94 -6.43 -9.74
CA ALA A 116 15.61 -5.05 -10.07
C ALA A 116 14.09 -4.81 -10.01
N ILE A 117 13.27 -5.71 -10.55
CA ILE A 117 11.80 -5.67 -10.47
C ILE A 117 11.34 -5.69 -9.02
N LEU A 118 11.91 -6.59 -8.21
CA LEU A 118 11.62 -6.71 -6.77
C LEU A 118 11.90 -5.39 -6.02
N VAL A 119 13.06 -4.78 -6.26
CA VAL A 119 13.45 -3.50 -5.66
C VAL A 119 12.47 -2.41 -6.08
N LEU A 120 12.14 -2.33 -7.38
CA LEU A 120 11.22 -1.31 -7.88
C LEU A 120 9.81 -1.45 -7.29
N LYS A 121 9.27 -2.68 -7.23
CA LYS A 121 7.97 -2.97 -6.59
C LYS A 121 7.99 -2.57 -5.11
N SER A 122 9.09 -2.83 -4.42
CA SER A 122 9.27 -2.42 -3.02
C SER A 122 9.29 -0.89 -2.85
N ILE A 123 9.95 -0.18 -3.76
CA ILE A 123 9.95 1.30 -3.79
C ILE A 123 8.54 1.84 -4.01
N VAL A 124 7.76 1.23 -4.93
CA VAL A 124 6.36 1.61 -5.15
C VAL A 124 5.53 1.42 -3.87
N ILE A 125 5.65 0.27 -3.20
CA ILE A 125 4.96 0.02 -1.91
C ILE A 125 5.32 1.08 -0.87
N TYR A 126 6.60 1.43 -0.76
CA TYR A 126 7.07 2.44 0.18
C TYR A 126 6.53 3.83 -0.14
N LEU A 127 6.51 4.21 -1.42
CA LEU A 127 5.91 5.46 -1.90
C LEU A 127 4.41 5.52 -1.61
N GLU A 128 3.70 4.40 -1.77
CA GLU A 128 2.28 4.30 -1.42
C GLU A 128 2.03 4.54 0.07
N GLU A 129 2.84 3.92 0.93
CA GLU A 129 2.72 4.09 2.38
C GLU A 129 3.06 5.52 2.83
N LYS A 130 4.11 6.11 2.27
CA LYS A 130 4.50 7.51 2.48
C LYS A 130 3.39 8.47 2.08
N SER A 131 2.82 8.28 0.89
CA SER A 131 1.72 9.11 0.37
C SER A 131 0.50 9.04 1.28
N LYS A 132 0.18 7.85 1.82
CA LYS A 132 -0.92 7.69 2.77
C LYS A 132 -0.68 8.49 4.05
N ARG A 133 0.54 8.41 4.59
CA ARG A 133 0.92 9.13 5.81
C ARG A 133 0.88 10.65 5.62
N GLU A 134 1.45 11.15 4.53
CA GLU A 134 1.45 12.59 4.23
C GLU A 134 0.05 13.15 3.96
N SER A 135 -0.82 12.39 3.27
CA SER A 135 -2.20 12.84 3.02
C SER A 135 -3.00 12.96 4.31
N ILE A 136 -2.83 12.02 5.25
CA ILE A 136 -3.57 12.00 6.53
C ILE A 136 -3.05 13.10 7.47
N THR A 137 -1.72 13.26 7.59
CA THR A 137 -1.12 14.32 8.40
C THR A 137 -1.52 15.72 7.92
N ASN A 138 -1.72 15.91 6.61
CA ASN A 138 -2.13 17.21 6.07
C ASN A 138 -3.64 17.48 6.14
N SER A 139 -4.49 16.45 6.29
CA SER A 139 -5.94 16.59 6.24
C SER A 139 -6.61 16.79 7.60
N THR A 140 -5.96 16.41 8.70
CA THR A 140 -6.68 16.23 9.97
C THR A 140 -5.88 16.80 11.14
N SER A 141 -6.50 17.74 11.85
CA SER A 141 -6.02 18.28 13.13
C SER A 141 -5.80 17.13 14.10
N HIS A 142 -4.61 17.07 14.71
CA HIS A 142 -4.07 15.99 15.56
C HIS A 142 -4.92 15.53 16.77
N ASP A 143 -6.11 16.07 17.01
CA ASP A 143 -6.88 15.88 18.25
C ASP A 143 -8.05 14.88 18.17
N GLU A 144 -8.46 14.42 16.97
CA GLU A 144 -9.69 13.62 16.85
C GLU A 144 -9.52 12.15 16.39
N LEU A 145 -8.37 11.75 15.83
CA LEU A 145 -8.15 10.37 15.36
C LEU A 145 -7.10 9.67 16.22
N GLY A 146 -7.43 8.48 16.72
CA GLY A 146 -6.45 7.60 17.36
C GLY A 146 -5.38 7.18 16.36
N LYS A 147 -4.14 6.95 16.82
CA LYS A 147 -2.99 6.51 16.00
C LYS A 147 -3.27 5.27 15.12
N GLU A 148 -4.31 4.52 15.43
CA GLU A 148 -4.78 3.35 14.67
C GLU A 148 -5.40 3.75 13.30
N ASP A 149 -6.14 4.86 13.24
CA ASP A 149 -6.85 5.32 12.04
C ASP A 149 -5.93 6.16 11.10
N GLU A 150 -4.75 6.54 11.60
CA GLU A 150 -3.68 7.22 10.85
C GLU A 150 -2.74 6.27 10.08
N SER A 151 -2.94 4.95 10.21
CA SER A 151 -1.95 3.96 9.78
C SER A 151 -2.08 3.54 8.30
N GLY A 152 -0.95 3.51 7.59
CA GLY A 152 -0.78 2.85 6.29
C GLY A 152 -1.35 1.43 6.25
N PHE A 153 -1.68 0.84 5.08
CA PHE A 153 -2.12 -0.57 5.03
C PHE A 153 -1.11 -1.49 5.74
N TRP A 154 0.18 -1.27 5.49
CA TRP A 154 1.26 -2.00 6.13
C TRP A 154 1.43 -1.69 7.61
N ASN A 155 1.42 -0.41 8.00
CA ASN A 155 1.36 -0.02 9.41
C ASN A 155 0.16 -0.68 10.16
N ARG A 156 -1.01 -0.82 9.52
CA ARG A 156 -2.18 -1.54 10.05
C ARG A 156 -2.00 -3.06 10.07
N ALA A 157 -1.47 -3.63 8.99
CA ALA A 157 -1.25 -5.08 8.89
C ALA A 157 -0.20 -5.58 9.88
N VAL A 158 0.86 -4.80 10.10
CA VAL A 158 1.97 -5.12 11.02
C VAL A 158 1.73 -4.52 12.41
N VAL A 159 0.63 -3.79 12.60
CA VAL A 159 0.29 -3.10 13.85
C VAL A 159 1.49 -2.30 14.35
N TRP A 160 2.17 -1.59 13.45
CA TRP A 160 3.51 -1.05 13.70
C TRP A 160 3.52 -0.01 14.83
N TRP A 161 2.38 0.63 15.13
CA TRP A 161 2.21 1.47 16.33
C TRP A 161 2.47 0.72 17.64
N VAL A 162 2.16 -0.58 17.73
CA VAL A 162 2.42 -1.39 18.94
C VAL A 162 3.92 -1.54 19.20
N ASN A 163 4.76 -1.59 18.15
CA ASN A 163 6.21 -1.63 18.33
C ASN A 163 6.75 -0.37 19.04
N SER A 164 6.11 0.80 18.80
CA SER A 164 6.43 2.02 19.53
C SER A 164 6.03 1.95 21.01
N THR A 165 4.87 1.36 21.30
CA THR A 165 4.39 1.12 22.67
C THR A 165 5.28 0.13 23.41
N PHE A 166 5.70 -0.97 22.77
CA PHE A 166 6.62 -1.93 23.37
C PHE A 166 7.98 -1.30 23.68
N ARG A 167 8.52 -0.47 22.78
CA ARG A 167 9.76 0.28 23.04
C ARG A 167 9.63 1.25 24.21
N LEU A 168 8.47 1.89 24.37
CA LEU A 168 8.19 2.77 25.50
C LEU A 168 8.16 1.98 26.81
N GLY A 169 7.44 0.85 26.83
CA GLY A 169 7.38 -0.03 28.01
C GLY A 169 8.70 -0.71 28.37
N PHE A 170 9.62 -0.85 27.41
CA PHE A 170 10.96 -1.36 27.69
C PHE A 170 11.87 -0.32 28.35
N LYS A 171 11.57 0.98 28.17
CA LYS A 171 12.37 2.08 28.73
C LYS A 171 11.77 2.66 30.02
N THR A 172 10.47 2.53 30.21
CA THR A 172 9.74 3.18 31.31
C THR A 172 8.57 2.31 31.76
N ILE A 173 8.17 2.43 33.04
CA ILE A 173 6.91 1.86 33.52
C ILE A 173 5.78 2.64 32.85
N ILE A 174 5.00 1.98 32.00
CA ILE A 174 3.90 2.62 31.27
C ILE A 174 2.79 2.98 32.26
N THR A 175 2.48 4.27 32.37
CA THR A 175 1.31 4.77 33.12
C THR A 175 0.15 5.02 32.14
N VAL A 176 -1.10 5.03 32.62
CA VAL A 176 -2.29 5.18 31.74
C VAL A 176 -2.25 6.48 30.93
N GLU A 177 -1.62 7.54 31.44
CA GLU A 177 -1.42 8.79 30.71
C GLU A 177 -0.40 8.69 29.56
N ASP A 178 0.48 7.68 29.55
CA ASP A 178 1.50 7.48 28.51
C ASP A 178 0.98 6.67 27.31
N LEU A 179 -0.23 6.07 27.42
CA LEU A 179 -0.83 5.35 26.31
C LEU A 179 -1.44 6.34 25.31
N PRO A 180 -1.26 6.10 24.00
CA PRO A 180 -1.92 6.89 22.98
C PRO A 180 -3.44 6.84 23.17
N GLU A 181 -4.11 7.98 22.96
CA GLU A 181 -5.57 8.06 23.08
C GLU A 181 -6.26 6.99 22.23
N LEU A 182 -7.23 6.32 22.86
CA LEU A 182 -8.03 5.28 22.24
C LEU A 182 -8.87 5.89 21.11
N ASP A 183 -8.94 5.18 19.98
CA ASP A 183 -9.67 5.61 18.79
C ASP A 183 -11.08 6.09 19.14
N ALA A 184 -11.53 7.16 18.49
CA ALA A 184 -12.81 7.81 18.76
C ALA A 184 -13.99 6.83 18.65
N GLN A 185 -13.87 5.80 17.80
CA GLN A 185 -14.89 4.75 17.65
C GLN A 185 -14.93 3.79 18.85
N LEU A 186 -13.78 3.53 19.47
CA LEU A 186 -13.62 2.65 20.63
C LEU A 186 -13.82 3.38 21.97
N ARG A 187 -14.00 4.71 21.96
CA ARG A 187 -14.37 5.47 23.16
C ARG A 187 -15.69 4.94 23.73
N SER A 188 -15.72 4.72 25.04
CA SER A 188 -16.90 4.21 25.77
C SER A 188 -18.18 5.00 25.43
N ASN A 189 -18.08 6.33 25.31
CA ASN A 189 -19.21 7.19 24.94
C ASN A 189 -19.78 6.91 23.54
N SER A 190 -18.93 6.54 22.58
CA SER A 190 -19.34 6.15 21.21
C SER A 190 -20.06 4.80 21.23
N LEU A 191 -19.46 3.81 21.89
CA LEU A 191 -20.02 2.47 22.02
C LEU A 191 -21.36 2.49 22.77
N LEU A 192 -21.45 3.26 23.85
CA LEU A 192 -22.66 3.40 24.65
C LEU A 192 -23.82 3.99 23.83
N LYS A 193 -23.57 5.02 23.01
CA LYS A 193 -24.59 5.59 22.12
C LYS A 193 -25.08 4.58 21.09
N ARG A 194 -24.18 3.80 20.48
CA ARG A 194 -24.57 2.72 19.56
C ARG A 194 -25.37 1.65 20.27
N PHE A 195 -24.91 1.20 21.44
CA PHE A 195 -25.58 0.18 22.24
C PHE A 195 -26.98 0.62 22.66
N GLN A 196 -27.14 1.85 23.16
CA GLN A 196 -28.45 2.43 23.50
C GLN A 196 -29.39 2.50 22.30
N GLY A 197 -28.88 2.79 21.10
CA GLY A 197 -29.66 2.77 19.87
C GLY A 197 -30.29 1.40 19.59
N TYR A 198 -29.50 0.32 19.74
CA TYR A 198 -30.00 -1.05 19.56
C TYR A 198 -30.88 -1.53 20.73
N TRP A 199 -30.52 -1.17 21.97
CA TRP A 199 -31.28 -1.51 23.16
C TRP A 199 -32.70 -0.94 23.11
N ASN A 200 -32.85 0.33 22.72
CA ASN A 200 -34.15 0.98 22.58
C ASN A 200 -35.00 0.43 21.42
N GLN A 201 -34.39 -0.21 20.41
CA GLN A 201 -35.12 -0.86 19.33
C GLN A 201 -35.69 -2.23 19.73
N ASN A 202 -35.02 -2.95 20.63
CA ASN A 202 -35.41 -4.29 21.06
C ASN A 202 -36.24 -4.32 22.35
N ASN A 203 -36.36 -3.18 23.06
CA ASN A 203 -37.16 -3.07 24.28
C ASN A 203 -38.61 -2.66 23.94
N LYS A 204 -39.28 -3.49 23.14
CA LYS A 204 -40.72 -3.43 22.86
C LYS A 204 -41.43 -4.62 23.50
#